data_AF-A0A3N5V8H5-F1
#
_entry.id   AF-A0A3N5V8H5-F1
#
_cell.length_a   1.000
_cell.length_b   1.000
_cell.length_c   1.000
_cell.angle_alpha   90.00
_cell.angle_beta   90.00
_cell.angle_gamma   90.00
#
_symmetry.space_group_name_H-M   'P 1'
#
loop_
_entity.id
_entity.type
_entity.pdbx_description
1 polymer ?
#
loop_
_entity_poly.entity_id
_entity_poly.type
_entity_poly.pdbx_seq_one_letter_code
_entity_poly.pdbx_strand_id
1 'polypeptide(L)'
;MEEEIKKEESQEVKKEEAVPEKPLDKMTVIELREFALAKDLGISGVHAMKKEELLPAVKEALGIKDEEPAKKAVEVKATVGEMKKKILVLKEEKKTAISSKDKKKITVLRRRINRLKKRSKKVAKV
;
A
#
# COMPACT_ATOMS: atom_id res chain seq x y z
N MET A 1 39.77 27.28 -6.93
CA MET A 1 39.66 26.64 -8.25
C MET A 1 40.01 25.15 -8.18
N GLU A 2 39.69 24.45 -7.08
CA GLU A 2 39.76 22.97 -7.01
C GLU A 2 38.42 22.34 -6.61
N GLU A 3 37.41 23.17 -6.29
CA GLU A 3 36.06 22.69 -5.93
C GLU A 3 35.10 22.54 -7.12
N GLU A 4 35.49 23.00 -8.31
CA GLU A 4 34.65 22.83 -9.53
C GLU A 4 34.89 21.49 -10.22
N ILE A 5 36.08 20.88 -10.05
CA ILE A 5 36.45 19.64 -10.75
C ILE A 5 35.83 18.39 -10.09
N LYS A 6 35.50 18.45 -8.79
CA LYS A 6 34.73 17.37 -8.11
C LYS A 6 33.23 17.44 -8.35
N LYS A 7 32.73 18.54 -8.93
CA LYS A 7 31.30 18.70 -9.24
C LYS A 7 30.97 18.26 -10.67
N GLU A 8 31.97 18.19 -11.55
CA GLU A 8 31.80 17.69 -12.93
C GLU A 8 31.81 16.15 -13.03
N GLU A 9 32.38 15.41 -12.06
CA GLU A 9 32.19 13.94 -11.98
C GLU A 9 30.73 13.53 -11.66
N SER A 10 29.86 14.49 -11.34
CA SER A 10 28.44 14.23 -11.05
C SER A 10 27.54 14.24 -12.30
N GLN A 11 28.10 14.50 -13.48
CA GLN A 11 27.35 14.53 -14.74
C GLN A 11 28.13 13.75 -15.80
N GLU A 12 27.44 12.89 -16.54
CA GLU A 12 27.93 12.22 -17.74
C GLU A 12 28.70 10.89 -17.62
N VAL A 13 28.14 9.87 -16.98
CA VAL A 13 28.20 8.50 -17.57
C VAL A 13 26.82 7.85 -17.51
N LYS A 14 26.09 8.10 -18.58
CA LYS A 14 24.81 7.54 -19.00
C LYS A 14 24.74 6.02 -18.81
N LYS A 15 23.80 5.55 -17.99
CA LYS A 15 23.02 4.33 -18.24
C LYS A 15 21.57 4.61 -17.90
N GLU A 16 20.94 5.33 -18.82
CA GLU A 16 19.51 5.32 -19.03
C GLU A 16 19.09 3.89 -19.40
N GLU A 17 18.69 3.08 -18.41
CA GLU A 17 17.95 1.84 -18.67
C GLU A 17 16.62 1.89 -17.95
N ALA A 18 15.73 2.68 -18.55
CA ALA A 18 14.29 2.46 -18.64
C ALA A 18 13.65 1.89 -17.36
N VAL A 19 13.42 2.81 -16.42
CA VAL A 19 12.30 2.70 -15.49
C VAL A 19 11.04 2.64 -16.37
N PRO A 20 10.26 1.54 -16.36
CA PRO A 20 9.06 1.49 -17.18
C PRO A 20 8.08 2.56 -16.67
N GLU A 21 7.85 3.60 -17.49
CA GLU A 21 6.91 4.70 -17.22
C GLU A 21 5.44 4.22 -17.12
N LYS A 22 5.19 2.93 -17.34
CA LYS A 22 3.89 2.28 -17.12
C LYS A 22 4.05 1.16 -16.08
N PRO A 23 3.18 1.08 -15.07
CA PRO A 23 3.17 -0.07 -14.15
C PRO A 23 2.92 -1.36 -14.95
N LEU A 24 3.72 -2.39 -14.71
CA LEU A 24 3.71 -3.66 -15.44
C LEU A 24 2.28 -4.26 -15.56
N ASP A 25 1.45 -4.08 -14.54
CA ASP A 25 0.07 -4.58 -14.50
C ASP A 25 -0.82 -4.03 -15.63
N LYS A 26 -0.52 -2.82 -16.13
CA LYS A 26 -1.27 -2.17 -17.21
C LYS A 26 -0.76 -2.54 -18.60
N MET A 27 0.43 -3.13 -18.73
CA MET A 27 0.97 -3.50 -20.03
C MET A 27 0.16 -4.65 -20.64
N THR A 28 0.02 -4.62 -21.96
CA THR A 28 -0.57 -5.71 -22.74
C THR A 28 0.41 -6.87 -22.85
N VAL A 29 -0.08 -8.06 -23.24
CA VAL A 29 0.77 -9.26 -23.40
C VAL A 29 1.93 -9.00 -24.35
N ILE A 30 1.70 -8.26 -25.42
CA ILE A 30 2.72 -7.95 -26.43
C ILE A 30 3.82 -7.05 -25.82
N GLU A 31 3.42 -5.97 -25.14
CA GLU A 31 4.36 -5.08 -24.45
C GLU A 31 5.18 -5.81 -23.37
N LEU A 32 4.57 -6.76 -22.64
CA LEU A 32 5.30 -7.58 -21.66
C LEU A 32 6.29 -8.56 -22.30
N ARG A 33 5.98 -9.07 -23.50
CA ARG A 33 6.89 -9.96 -24.25
C ARG A 33 8.09 -9.20 -24.78
N GLU A 34 7.84 -8.04 -25.38
CA GLU A 34 8.88 -7.15 -25.87
C GLU A 34 9.76 -6.67 -24.72
N PHE A 35 9.16 -6.33 -23.57
CA PHE A 35 9.91 -5.93 -22.39
C PHE A 35 10.77 -7.08 -21.82
N ALA A 36 10.24 -8.31 -21.78
CA ALA A 36 10.99 -9.48 -21.31
C ALA A 36 12.17 -9.84 -22.22
N LEU A 37 12.00 -9.70 -23.54
CA LEU A 37 13.07 -9.87 -24.53
C LEU A 37 14.09 -8.73 -24.48
N ALA A 38 13.63 -7.48 -24.40
CA ALA A 38 14.52 -6.31 -24.37
C ALA A 38 15.39 -6.23 -23.12
N LYS A 39 14.93 -6.79 -22.00
CA LYS A 39 15.69 -6.85 -20.74
C LYS A 39 16.41 -8.18 -20.52
N ASP A 40 16.39 -9.10 -21.50
CA ASP A 40 17.03 -10.42 -21.43
C ASP A 40 16.82 -11.12 -20.08
N LEU A 41 15.57 -11.15 -19.61
CA LEU A 41 15.22 -11.62 -18.25
C LEU A 41 15.41 -13.14 -18.04
N GLY A 42 16.02 -13.86 -18.98
CA GLY A 42 16.28 -15.30 -18.90
C GLY A 42 15.02 -16.17 -18.90
N ILE A 43 13.84 -15.58 -19.15
CA ILE A 43 12.56 -16.29 -19.19
C ILE A 43 12.50 -17.06 -20.51
N SER A 44 12.54 -18.40 -20.45
CA SER A 44 12.34 -19.24 -21.63
C SER A 44 10.84 -19.41 -21.91
N GLY A 45 10.42 -19.26 -23.17
CA GLY A 45 9.00 -19.44 -23.57
C GLY A 45 8.11 -18.19 -23.49
N VAL A 46 8.69 -16.97 -23.48
CA VAL A 46 7.97 -15.68 -23.44
C VAL A 46 6.83 -15.56 -24.47
N HIS A 47 7.02 -16.09 -25.68
CA HIS A 47 6.00 -16.05 -26.74
C HIS A 47 4.82 -17.02 -26.50
N ALA A 48 4.98 -18.05 -25.68
CA ALA A 48 3.94 -19.03 -25.38
C ALA A 48 3.12 -18.67 -24.13
N MET A 49 3.69 -17.88 -23.20
CA MET A 49 3.05 -17.52 -21.95
C MET A 49 1.87 -16.55 -22.14
N LYS A 50 0.81 -16.76 -21.35
CA LYS A 50 -0.33 -15.84 -21.23
C LYS A 50 -0.01 -14.69 -20.28
N LYS A 51 -0.81 -13.61 -20.30
CA LYS A 51 -0.60 -12.42 -19.44
C LYS A 51 -0.42 -12.78 -17.96
N GLU A 52 -1.22 -13.73 -17.50
CA GLU A 52 -1.28 -14.17 -16.10
C GLU A 52 0.01 -14.85 -15.63
N GLU A 53 0.72 -15.51 -16.54
CA GLU A 53 1.98 -16.20 -16.27
C GLU A 53 3.20 -15.29 -16.55
N LEU A 54 3.08 -14.41 -17.54
CA LEU A 54 4.17 -13.53 -17.96
C LEU A 54 4.39 -12.36 -16.99
N LEU A 55 3.32 -11.80 -16.42
CA LEU A 55 3.41 -10.73 -15.42
C LEU A 55 4.23 -11.11 -14.18
N PRO A 56 3.94 -12.24 -13.48
CA PRO A 56 4.71 -12.63 -12.30
C PRO A 56 6.15 -12.98 -12.68
N ALA A 57 6.39 -13.68 -13.80
CA ALA A 57 7.74 -14.03 -14.25
C ALA A 57 8.61 -12.79 -14.52
N VAL A 58 8.04 -11.76 -15.17
CA VAL A 58 8.74 -10.48 -15.40
C VAL A 58 9.00 -9.73 -14.10
N LYS A 59 8.07 -9.76 -13.14
CA LYS A 59 8.23 -9.14 -11.81
C LYS A 59 9.29 -9.84 -10.95
N GLU A 60 9.31 -11.18 -10.97
CA GLU A 60 10.30 -12.01 -10.29
C GLU A 60 11.70 -11.79 -10.86
N ALA A 61 11.83 -11.77 -12.20
CA ALA A 61 13.11 -11.54 -12.86
C ALA A 61 13.65 -10.11 -12.64
N LEU A 62 12.78 -9.13 -12.41
CA LEU A 62 13.16 -7.77 -12.01
C LEU A 62 13.46 -7.64 -10.50
N GLY A 63 13.35 -8.72 -9.71
CA GLY A 63 13.64 -8.71 -8.28
C GLY A 63 12.63 -7.94 -7.43
N ILE A 64 11.48 -7.55 -8.00
CA ILE A 64 10.39 -6.94 -7.25
C ILE A 64 9.63 -8.09 -6.59
N LYS A 65 10.04 -8.45 -5.38
CA LYS A 65 9.17 -9.17 -4.44
C LYS A 65 7.99 -8.25 -4.14
N ASP A 66 6.95 -8.34 -4.96
CA ASP A 66 5.63 -7.86 -4.60
C ASP A 66 5.22 -8.68 -3.36
N GLU A 67 5.47 -8.13 -2.17
CA GLU A 67 4.64 -8.44 -1.02
C GLU A 67 3.20 -8.29 -1.51
N GLU A 68 2.46 -9.39 -1.47
CA GLU A 68 1.11 -9.52 -2.01
C GLU A 68 0.35 -8.19 -1.92
N PRO A 69 -0.25 -7.67 -3.00
CA PRO A 69 -0.99 -6.43 -2.92
C PRO A 69 -2.05 -6.63 -1.85
N ALA A 70 -1.86 -5.94 -0.71
CA ALA A 70 -2.70 -6.06 0.48
C ALA A 70 -4.14 -6.08 0.00
N LYS A 71 -4.75 -7.27 0.05
CA LYS A 71 -6.09 -7.53 -0.48
C LYS A 71 -6.93 -6.34 -0.07
N LYS A 72 -7.38 -5.56 -1.07
CA LYS A 72 -8.23 -4.37 -0.87
C LYS A 72 -9.15 -4.74 0.27
N ALA A 73 -9.00 -4.05 1.40
CA ALA A 73 -9.71 -4.40 2.63
C ALA A 73 -11.20 -4.32 2.30
N VAL A 74 -11.77 -5.46 1.88
CA VAL A 74 -13.19 -5.75 1.87
C VAL A 74 -13.60 -5.27 3.22
N GLU A 75 -14.33 -4.16 3.30
CA GLU A 75 -14.60 -3.42 4.53
C GLU A 75 -14.88 -4.43 5.63
N VAL A 76 -13.85 -4.81 6.38
CA VAL A 76 -13.97 -5.95 7.28
C VAL A 76 -14.89 -5.38 8.30
N LYS A 77 -16.15 -5.86 8.30
CA LYS A 77 -17.18 -5.43 9.24
C LYS A 77 -16.48 -5.50 10.59
N ALA A 78 -16.10 -4.33 11.11
CA ALA A 78 -15.08 -4.27 12.15
C ALA A 78 -15.49 -5.26 13.22
N THR A 79 -14.64 -6.23 13.52
CA THR A 79 -15.03 -7.34 14.38
C THR A 79 -15.48 -6.77 15.73
N VAL A 80 -16.36 -7.48 16.45
CA VAL A 80 -16.83 -7.01 17.76
C VAL A 80 -15.65 -6.70 18.70
N GLY A 81 -14.56 -7.46 18.58
CA GLY A 81 -13.30 -7.24 19.28
C GLY A 81 -12.65 -5.89 18.95
N GLU A 82 -12.48 -5.55 17.68
CA GLU A 82 -11.91 -4.26 17.26
C GLU A 82 -12.76 -3.07 17.70
N MET A 83 -14.09 -3.20 17.65
CA MET A 83 -14.98 -2.15 18.15
C MET A 83 -14.81 -1.92 19.65
N LYS A 84 -14.62 -2.98 20.44
CA LYS A 84 -14.34 -2.88 21.87
C LYS A 84 -12.97 -2.23 22.13
N LYS A 85 -11.93 -2.59 21.37
CA LYS A 85 -10.60 -1.95 21.45
C LYS A 85 -10.71 -0.44 21.19
N LYS A 86 -11.40 -0.03 20.12
CA LYS A 86 -11.66 1.40 19.79
C LYS A 86 -12.42 2.13 20.91
N ILE A 87 -13.35 1.45 21.60
CA ILE A 87 -14.06 2.05 22.75
C ILE A 87 -13.12 2.32 23.92
N LEU A 88 -12.15 1.45 24.20
CA LEU A 88 -11.18 1.65 25.29
C LEU A 88 -10.32 2.89 25.04
N VAL A 89 -9.76 3.00 23.83
CA VAL A 89 -8.96 4.18 23.42
C VAL A 89 -9.77 5.47 23.56
N LEU A 90 -11.00 5.51 23.04
CA LEU A 90 -11.85 6.70 23.14
C LEU A 90 -12.24 7.05 24.59
N LYS A 91 -12.27 6.06 25.50
CA LYS A 91 -12.51 6.32 26.93
C LYS A 91 -11.30 6.99 27.57
N GLU A 92 -10.09 6.60 27.20
CA GLU A 92 -8.85 7.22 27.67
C GLU A 92 -8.74 8.66 27.17
N GLU A 93 -8.99 8.89 25.88
CA GLU A 93 -9.08 10.24 25.30
C GLU A 93 -10.16 11.09 25.99
N LYS A 94 -11.27 10.47 26.42
CA LYS A 94 -12.30 11.20 27.15
C LYS A 94 -11.79 11.60 28.54
N LYS A 95 -11.02 10.75 29.23
CA LYS A 95 -10.43 11.08 30.54
C LYS A 95 -9.46 12.25 30.40
N THR A 96 -8.59 12.24 29.39
CA THR A 96 -7.67 13.35 29.13
C THR A 96 -8.43 14.65 28.80
N ALA A 97 -9.48 14.57 27.97
CA ALA A 97 -10.32 15.72 27.66
C ALA A 97 -11.08 16.28 28.88
N ILE A 98 -11.43 15.43 29.87
CA ILE A 98 -12.01 15.87 31.15
C ILE A 98 -10.98 16.68 31.94
N SER A 99 -9.74 16.20 32.03
CA SER A 99 -8.64 16.92 32.69
C SER A 99 -8.37 18.28 32.03
N SER A 100 -8.41 18.35 30.70
CA SER A 100 -8.27 19.59 29.93
C SER A 100 -9.52 20.49 29.93
N LYS A 101 -10.62 20.09 30.59
CA LYS A 101 -11.92 20.81 30.63
C LYS A 101 -12.52 21.15 29.25
N ASP A 102 -12.12 20.41 28.21
CA ASP A 102 -12.58 20.62 26.83
C ASP A 102 -13.99 20.07 26.59
N LYS A 103 -15.02 20.84 27.00
CA LYS A 103 -16.44 20.41 26.92
C LYS A 103 -16.84 19.91 25.53
N LYS A 104 -16.40 20.58 24.46
CA LYS A 104 -16.69 20.18 23.07
C LYS A 104 -16.14 18.79 22.77
N LYS A 105 -14.85 18.53 23.06
CA LYS A 105 -14.23 17.21 22.83
C LYS A 105 -14.91 16.12 23.65
N ILE A 106 -15.24 16.39 24.92
CA ILE A 106 -15.94 15.43 25.78
C ILE A 106 -17.30 15.02 25.16
N THR A 107 -18.07 15.98 24.62
CA THR A 107 -19.36 15.66 23.99
C THR A 107 -19.22 14.82 22.72
N VAL A 108 -18.22 15.12 21.88
CA VAL A 108 -17.91 14.36 20.66
C VAL A 108 -17.50 12.93 21.01
N LEU A 109 -16.56 12.78 21.94
CA LEU A 109 -16.08 11.47 22.41
C LEU A 109 -17.21 10.64 23.03
N ARG A 110 -18.07 11.25 23.86
CA ARG A 110 -19.28 10.60 24.41
C ARG A 110 -20.19 10.06 23.31
N ARG A 111 -20.47 10.87 22.27
CA ARG A 111 -21.32 10.47 21.13
C ARG A 111 -20.68 9.33 20.34
N ARG A 112 -19.37 9.40 20.07
CA ARG A 112 -18.63 8.37 19.33
C ARG A 112 -18.60 7.03 20.07
N ILE A 113 -18.33 7.06 21.38
CA ILE A 113 -18.41 5.88 22.26
C ILE A 113 -19.81 5.25 22.23
N ASN A 114 -20.87 6.07 22.33
CA ASN A 114 -22.24 5.56 22.28
C ASN A 114 -22.60 4.95 20.93
N ARG A 115 -22.17 5.55 19.82
CA ARG A 115 -22.40 5.01 18.47
C ARG A 115 -21.68 3.67 18.29
N LEU A 116 -20.44 3.55 18.75
CA LEU A 116 -19.69 2.29 18.70
C LEU A 116 -20.32 1.20 19.57
N LYS A 117 -20.76 1.50 20.80
CA LYS A 117 -21.51 0.54 21.64
C LYS A 117 -22.81 0.06 20.98
N LYS A 118 -23.52 0.95 20.29
CA LYS A 118 -24.74 0.58 19.54
C LYS A 118 -24.40 -0.31 18.34
N ARG A 119 -23.35 0.03 17.58
CA ARG A 119 -22.87 -0.78 16.45
C ARG A 119 -22.40 -2.16 16.90
N SER A 120 -21.65 -2.26 18.00
CA SER A 120 -21.19 -3.55 18.52
C SER A 120 -22.33 -4.45 18.96
N LYS A 121 -23.39 -3.89 19.57
CA LYS A 121 -24.60 -4.66 19.92
C LYS A 121 -25.35 -5.15 18.68
N LYS A 122 -25.43 -4.33 17.62
CA LYS A 122 -26.07 -4.74 16.37
C LYS A 122 -25.31 -5.86 15.67
N VAL A 123 -23.99 -5.72 15.58
CA VAL A 123 -23.12 -6.73 14.94
C VAL A 123 -23.10 -8.04 15.71
N ALA A 124 -23.23 -8.01 17.05
CA ALA A 124 -23.33 -9.23 17.86
C ALA A 124 -24.72 -9.89 17.86
N LYS A 125 -25.76 -9.22 17.33
CA LYS A 125 -27.13 -9.78 17.23
C LYS A 125 -27.38 -10.46 15.87
N VAL A 126 -26.54 -10.15 14.87
CA VAL A 126 -26.56 -10.79 13.54
C VAL A 126 -25.65 -12.00 13.59
#